data_AF-A0A958PE62-F1
#
_entry.id   AF-A0A958PE62-F1
#
_cell.length_a   1.000
_cell.length_b   1.000
_cell.length_c   1.000
_cell.angle_alpha   90.00
_cell.angle_beta   90.00
_cell.angle_gamma   90.00
#
_symmetry.space_group_name_H-M   'P 1'
#
loop_
_entity.id
_entity.type
_entity.pdbx_description
1 polymer ?
#
loop_
_entity_poly.entity_id
_entity_poly.type
_entity_poly.pdbx_seq_one_letter_code
_entity_poly.pdbx_strand_id
1 'polypeptide(L)'
;MSKIRKENLAFISENSEVDSDLGNNLLFENRIATERAVSLGDLKWMTTIEAAQYLRVSVGSIKNMVYRGMLSPRKLGRLNRFLRDDLDRAISLPAKGGY
;
A
#
# COMPACT_ATOMS: atom_id res chain seq x y z
N MET A 1 -10.45 11.20 -67.75
CA MET A 1 -10.82 12.47 -67.07
C MET A 1 -11.88 12.14 -66.03
N SER A 2 -11.89 12.56 -64.76
CA SER A 2 -11.34 13.77 -64.13
C SER A 2 -11.25 13.60 -62.59
N LYS A 3 -10.04 13.88 -62.07
CA LYS A 3 -9.66 14.59 -60.83
C LYS A 3 -10.35 14.26 -59.48
N ILE A 4 -9.61 13.51 -58.66
CA ILE A 4 -9.73 13.45 -57.19
C ILE A 4 -9.24 14.80 -56.61
N ARG A 5 -10.03 15.44 -55.73
CA ARG A 5 -9.64 16.64 -54.98
C ARG A 5 -8.79 16.23 -53.77
N LYS A 6 -7.52 16.68 -53.75
CA LYS A 6 -6.47 16.41 -52.74
C LYS A 6 -6.68 17.12 -51.40
N GLU A 7 -7.91 17.50 -51.08
CA GLU A 7 -8.21 18.52 -50.07
C GLU A 7 -8.55 17.90 -48.70
N ASN A 8 -8.81 16.58 -48.63
CA ASN A 8 -9.24 15.89 -47.41
C ASN A 8 -8.11 15.17 -46.64
N LEU A 9 -6.84 15.39 -46.99
CA LEU A 9 -5.71 14.61 -46.45
C LEU A 9 -4.83 15.37 -45.44
N ALA A 10 -5.18 16.59 -45.05
CA ALA A 10 -4.31 17.44 -44.23
C ALA A 10 -4.90 17.94 -42.90
N PHE A 11 -6.12 17.52 -42.49
CA PHE A 11 -6.80 18.14 -41.32
C PHE A 11 -6.97 17.23 -40.08
N ILE A 12 -6.51 15.97 -40.09
CA ILE A 12 -6.73 15.03 -38.95
C ILE A 12 -5.54 15.02 -37.95
N SER A 13 -4.60 15.97 -38.01
CA SER A 13 -3.41 15.92 -37.15
C SER A 13 -3.37 16.92 -35.99
N GLU A 14 -4.34 17.81 -35.83
CA GLU A 14 -4.24 18.86 -34.81
C GLU A 14 -5.62 19.17 -34.21
N ASN A 15 -5.71 19.07 -32.88
CA ASN A 15 -6.82 19.49 -32.01
C ASN A 15 -7.92 18.45 -31.72
N SER A 16 -7.63 17.51 -30.80
CA SER A 16 -8.68 16.89 -29.98
C SER A 16 -8.48 17.29 -28.51
N GLU A 17 -8.86 18.52 -28.19
CA GLU A 17 -9.25 18.89 -26.83
C GLU A 17 -10.73 18.52 -26.63
N VAL A 18 -10.93 17.63 -25.65
CA VAL A 18 -12.03 17.49 -24.69
C VAL A 18 -13.35 18.24 -24.97
N ASP A 19 -14.46 17.50 -24.96
CA ASP A 19 -15.71 18.02 -24.40
C ASP A 19 -16.45 16.98 -23.56
N SER A 20 -16.96 17.48 -22.44
CA SER A 20 -17.51 16.81 -21.27
C SER A 20 -18.97 16.41 -21.42
N ASP A 21 -19.30 15.15 -21.14
CA ASP A 21 -20.63 14.78 -20.62
C ASP A 21 -20.55 13.56 -19.69
N LEU A 22 -20.89 13.82 -18.44
CA LEU A 22 -20.76 12.95 -17.28
C LEU A 22 -21.90 11.92 -17.23
N GLY A 23 -21.70 10.77 -17.86
CA GLY A 23 -22.57 9.58 -17.73
C GLY A 23 -22.29 8.81 -16.43
N ASN A 24 -22.72 9.38 -15.32
CA ASN A 24 -22.65 8.84 -13.96
C ASN A 24 -23.20 7.41 -13.83
N ASN A 25 -22.33 6.43 -13.60
CA ASN A 25 -22.65 5.22 -12.82
C ASN A 25 -21.42 4.59 -12.11
N LEU A 26 -20.37 5.39 -11.88
CA LEU A 26 -19.35 5.08 -10.89
C LEU A 26 -19.75 5.76 -9.57
N LEU A 27 -20.87 5.35 -9.00
CA LEU A 27 -21.39 6.01 -7.79
C LEU A 27 -20.50 5.79 -6.55
N PHE A 28 -19.51 4.90 -6.65
CA PHE A 28 -18.42 4.83 -5.69
C PHE A 28 -17.13 4.48 -6.45
N GLU A 29 -16.29 5.47 -6.76
CA GLU A 29 -14.86 5.19 -6.85
C GLU A 29 -14.44 4.64 -5.50
N ASN A 30 -14.08 3.35 -5.45
CA ASN A 30 -13.49 2.77 -4.26
C ASN A 30 -12.06 3.32 -4.12
N ARG A 31 -11.92 4.59 -3.72
CA ARG A 31 -10.63 5.30 -3.60
C ARG A 31 -9.65 4.60 -2.67
N ILE A 32 -10.15 3.75 -1.77
CA ILE A 32 -9.36 2.90 -0.87
C ILE A 32 -8.56 1.84 -1.66
N ALA A 33 -9.15 1.26 -2.71
CA ALA A 33 -8.49 0.19 -3.49
C ALA A 33 -7.31 0.70 -4.32
N THR A 34 -7.39 1.94 -4.80
CA THR A 34 -6.43 2.49 -5.76
C THR A 34 -5.25 3.21 -5.11
N GLU A 35 -5.45 3.94 -4.01
CA GLU A 35 -4.36 4.69 -3.34
C GLU A 35 -3.40 3.80 -2.54
N ARG A 36 -3.85 2.59 -2.14
CA ARG A 36 -3.05 1.60 -1.40
C ARG A 36 -3.32 0.20 -1.94
N ALA A 37 -3.11 -0.02 -3.23
CA ALA A 37 -2.89 -1.37 -3.73
C ALA A 37 -1.56 -1.89 -3.16
N VAL A 38 -1.52 -2.22 -1.86
CA VAL A 38 -0.41 -2.93 -1.24
C VAL A 38 -0.37 -4.26 -1.95
N SER A 39 0.66 -4.47 -2.77
CA SER A 39 0.89 -5.75 -3.40
C SER A 39 0.91 -6.81 -2.31
N LEU A 40 0.07 -7.84 -2.43
CA LEU A 40 0.11 -8.98 -1.50
C LEU A 40 1.51 -9.62 -1.45
N GLY A 41 2.33 -9.41 -2.48
CA GLY A 41 3.73 -9.83 -2.52
C GLY A 41 4.62 -9.16 -1.48
N ASP A 42 4.28 -7.95 -1.04
CA ASP A 42 5.08 -7.19 -0.06
C ASP A 42 4.71 -7.53 1.38
N LEU A 43 3.59 -8.25 1.57
CA LEU A 43 3.03 -8.55 2.89
C LEU A 43 3.79 -9.71 3.57
N LYS A 44 4.91 -9.38 4.21
CA LYS A 44 5.74 -10.36 4.92
C LYS A 44 5.31 -10.54 6.37
N TRP A 45 4.78 -11.72 6.66
CA TRP A 45 4.50 -12.19 8.01
C TRP A 45 5.73 -12.82 8.64
N MET A 46 6.03 -12.43 9.88
CA MET A 46 7.19 -12.91 10.65
C MET A 46 6.75 -13.59 11.94
N THR A 47 7.47 -14.62 12.33
CA THR A 47 7.37 -15.26 13.65
C THR A 47 7.98 -14.38 14.74
N THR A 48 7.77 -14.72 16.02
CA THR A 48 8.42 -14.01 17.14
C THR A 48 9.95 -14.04 17.07
N ILE A 49 10.53 -15.12 16.55
CA ILE A 49 11.99 -15.27 16.43
C ILE A 49 12.50 -14.38 15.30
N GLU A 50 11.85 -14.41 14.14
CA GLU A 50 12.20 -13.56 13.00
C GLU A 50 12.02 -12.07 13.32
N ALA A 51 10.94 -11.70 14.04
CA ALA A 51 10.72 -10.33 14.50
C ALA A 51 11.82 -9.87 15.47
N ALA A 52 12.28 -10.76 16.36
CA ALA A 52 13.40 -10.47 17.27
C ALA A 52 14.71 -10.22 16.50
N GLN A 53 14.99 -11.05 15.50
CA GLN A 53 16.14 -10.89 14.62
C GLN A 53 16.05 -9.59 13.80
N TYR A 54 14.86 -9.28 13.27
CA TYR A 54 14.60 -8.08 12.49
C TYR A 54 14.85 -6.80 13.30
N LEU A 55 14.30 -6.75 14.52
CA LEU A 55 14.46 -5.62 15.43
C LEU A 55 15.81 -5.61 16.18
N ARG A 56 16.65 -6.64 16.00
CA ARG A 56 17.92 -6.84 16.71
C ARG A 56 17.77 -6.81 18.24
N VAL A 57 16.71 -7.42 18.75
CA VAL A 57 16.42 -7.54 20.18
C VAL A 57 16.23 -8.99 20.60
N SER A 58 16.18 -9.26 21.91
CA SER A 58 15.85 -10.60 22.40
C SER A 58 14.38 -10.96 22.19
N VAL A 59 14.08 -12.26 22.08
CA VAL A 59 12.69 -12.76 22.01
C VAL A 59 11.88 -12.34 23.25
N GLY A 60 12.53 -12.26 24.42
CA GLY A 60 11.92 -11.75 25.64
C GLY A 60 11.51 -10.28 25.52
N SER A 61 12.35 -9.46 24.90
CA SER A 61 12.03 -8.05 24.61
C SER A 61 10.79 -7.93 23.73
N ILE A 62 10.67 -8.76 22.67
CA ILE A 62 9.45 -8.80 21.83
C ILE A 62 8.21 -9.10 22.67
N LYS A 63 8.27 -10.11 23.55
CA LYS A 63 7.14 -10.46 24.43
C LYS A 63 6.79 -9.31 25.37
N ASN A 64 7.78 -8.62 25.92
CA ASN A 64 7.57 -7.45 26.77
C ASN A 64 6.94 -6.30 25.99
N MET A 65 7.38 -6.03 24.76
CA MET A 65 6.79 -5.01 23.89
C MET A 65 5.34 -5.34 23.53
N VAL A 66 5.03 -6.61 23.27
CA VAL A 66 3.65 -7.08 23.08
C VAL A 66 2.82 -6.86 24.35
N TYR A 67 3.33 -7.25 25.52
CA TYR A 67 2.65 -7.07 26.80
C TYR A 67 2.41 -5.59 27.12
N ARG A 68 3.35 -4.72 26.79
CA ARG A 68 3.25 -3.26 26.92
C ARG A 68 2.36 -2.61 25.85
N GLY A 69 1.84 -3.37 24.89
CA GLY A 69 1.01 -2.85 23.78
C GLY A 69 1.79 -2.06 22.72
N MET A 70 3.13 -2.09 22.74
CA MET A 70 3.98 -1.43 21.75
C MET A 70 3.99 -2.17 20.41
N LEU A 71 3.84 -3.49 20.45
CA LEU A 71 3.69 -4.35 19.26
C LEU A 71 2.34 -5.04 19.32
N SER A 72 1.58 -4.95 18.23
CA SER A 72 0.30 -5.66 18.09
C SER A 72 0.50 -6.96 17.31
N PRO A 73 0.60 -8.12 17.99
CA PRO A 73 0.68 -9.39 17.28
C PRO A 73 -0.69 -9.74 16.70
N ARG A 74 -0.69 -10.34 15.52
CA ARG A 74 -1.88 -11.00 15.00
C ARG A 74 -1.81 -12.48 15.34
N LYS A 75 -2.91 -13.02 15.82
CA LYS A 75 -3.02 -14.43 16.21
C LYS A 75 -3.25 -15.27 14.97
N LEU A 76 -2.40 -16.27 14.75
CA LEU A 76 -2.62 -17.34 13.80
C LEU A 76 -2.63 -18.66 14.59
N GLY A 77 -3.83 -19.02 15.06
CA GLY A 77 -4.01 -20.08 16.04
C GLY A 77 -3.28 -19.78 17.34
N ARG A 78 -2.42 -20.70 17.79
CA ARG A 78 -1.64 -20.57 19.04
C ARG A 78 -0.40 -19.68 18.90
N LEU A 79 -0.05 -19.27 17.68
CA LEU A 79 1.18 -18.54 17.41
C LEU A 79 0.90 -17.06 17.16
N ASN A 80 1.84 -16.22 17.60
CA ASN A 80 1.86 -14.81 17.23
C ASN A 80 2.55 -14.66 15.86
N ARG A 81 2.01 -13.76 15.03
CA ARG A 81 2.61 -13.30 13.78
C ARG A 81 2.67 -11.79 13.78
N PHE A 82 3.74 -11.27 13.21
CA PHE A 82 4.01 -9.84 13.11
C PHE A 82 4.10 -9.47 11.65
N LEU A 83 3.44 -8.38 11.25
CA LEU A 83 3.67 -7.80 9.92
C LEU A 83 4.96 -6.98 9.97
N ARG A 84 5.75 -7.07 8.91
CA ARG A 84 6.96 -6.24 8.78
C ARG A 84 6.65 -4.75 8.96
N ASP A 85 5.59 -4.26 8.32
CA ASP A 85 5.17 -2.85 8.43
C ASP A 85 4.78 -2.43 9.86
N ASP A 86 4.27 -3.36 10.67
CA ASP A 86 3.99 -3.10 12.09
C ASP A 86 5.31 -2.97 12.88
N LEU A 87 6.32 -3.79 12.56
CA LEU A 87 7.65 -3.72 13.16
C LEU A 87 8.38 -2.42 12.76
N ASP A 88 8.29 -2.03 11.49
CA ASP A 88 8.91 -0.78 10.99
C ASP A 88 8.31 0.46 11.67
N ARG A 89 6.99 0.46 11.90
CA ARG A 89 6.32 1.49 12.68
C ARG A 89 6.81 1.54 14.13
N ALA A 90 7.10 0.38 14.73
CA ALA A 90 7.62 0.32 16.09
C ALA A 90 9.03 0.90 16.22
N ILE A 91 9.87 0.78 15.19
CA ILE A 91 11.22 1.39 15.14
C ILE A 91 11.12 2.91 14.99
N SER A 92 10.19 3.38 14.16
CA SER A 92 10.02 4.81 13.84
C SER A 92 9.46 5.63 15.00
N LEU A 93 8.79 4.97 15.96
CA LEU A 93 8.30 5.65 17.15
C LEU A 93 9.48 6.13 17.99
N PRO A 94 9.55 7.43 18.35
CA PRO A 94 10.56 7.89 19.29
C PRO A 94 10.38 7.10 20.57
N ALA A 95 11.47 6.51 21.06
CA ALA A 95 11.47 5.79 22.32
C ALA A 95 10.83 6.71 23.37
N LYS A 96 9.64 6.36 23.85
CA LYS A 96 9.01 7.04 24.98
C LYS A 96 9.88 6.73 26.19
N GLY A 97 10.93 7.53 26.37
CA GLY A 97 11.82 7.47 27.52
C GLY A 97 10.99 7.76 28.77
N GLY A 98 10.84 6.75 29.62
CA GLY A 98 10.33 6.90 30.98
C GLY A 98 11.51 6.76 31.93
N TYR A 99 11.69 7.76 32.78
CA TYR A 99 12.61 7.79 33.92
C TYR A 99 12.32 6.66 34.91
#